data_AF-A0AAN3BBW6-F1
#
_entry.id   AF-A0AAN3BBW6-F1
#
_cell.length_a   1.000
_cell.length_b   1.000
_cell.length_c   1.000
_cell.angle_alpha   90.00
_cell.angle_beta   90.00
_cell.angle_gamma   90.00
#
_symmetry.space_group_name_H-M   'P 1'
#
loop_
_entity.id
_entity.type
_entity.pdbx_description
1 polymer ?
#
loop_
_entity_poly.entity_id
_entity_poly.type
_entity_poly.pdbx_seq_one_letter_code
_entity_poly.pdbx_strand_id
1 'polypeptide(L)'
;MREYLDSKSQKKVALLERIFYAENHTCTQEELLNELNITYPTLISTIKTINFDIERFGYKAFSIVHSAPNLSYTLKISDNCSIQLIINAYIRESPKFQILETLLLASFPNLQVLANEVHVSYSGIKKEIKELNEELRERNLSISTGSQVEITGDEFSLRIFYTFLFLVAYSGDRWPFSFVQYDEITDILESCPKEIYRANSIDKAMMIHYYVPMHLLRDRMNCQIDTTRQFKVA
;
A
#
# COMPACT_ATOMS: atom_id res chain seq x y z
N MET A 1 -3.00 4.12 6.33
CA MET A 1 -2.38 2.93 5.73
C MET A 1 -1.03 2.52 6.30
N ARG A 2 -0.35 3.33 7.13
CA ARG A 2 0.82 2.82 7.86
C ARG A 2 0.45 1.65 8.78
N GLU A 3 -0.83 1.54 9.18
CA GLU A 3 -1.38 0.39 9.89
C GLU A 3 -1.18 -0.95 9.17
N TYR A 4 -0.99 -0.93 7.84
CA TYR A 4 -0.72 -2.14 7.06
C TYR A 4 0.74 -2.58 7.08
N LEU A 5 1.68 -1.73 7.51
CA LEU A 5 3.09 -2.12 7.62
C LEU A 5 3.29 -3.06 8.80
N ASP A 6 4.06 -4.13 8.60
CA ASP A 6 4.54 -4.96 9.70
C ASP A 6 5.55 -4.18 10.58
N SER A 7 5.74 -4.61 11.82
CA SER A 7 6.61 -3.91 12.78
C SER A 7 8.06 -3.73 12.30
N LYS A 8 8.60 -4.66 11.51
CA LYS A 8 9.95 -4.55 10.95
C LYS A 8 9.99 -3.48 9.87
N SER A 9 9.00 -3.45 8.99
CA SER A 9 8.85 -2.45 7.93
C SER A 9 8.58 -1.05 8.50
N GLN A 10 7.80 -0.93 9.58
CA GLN A 10 7.58 0.34 10.28
C GLN A 10 8.89 0.95 10.79
N LYS A 11 9.80 0.16 11.36
CA LYS A 11 11.12 0.63 11.82
C LYS A 11 11.98 1.14 10.65
N LYS A 12 11.95 0.45 9.51
CA LYS A 12 12.66 0.87 8.30
C LYS A 12 12.12 2.20 7.77
N VAL A 13 10.80 2.32 7.69
CA VAL A 13 10.11 3.54 7.25
C VAL A 13 10.43 4.70 8.20
N ALA A 14 10.38 4.49 9.53
CA ALA A 14 10.72 5.52 10.50
C ALA A 14 12.15 6.04 10.33
N LEU A 15 13.12 5.14 10.12
CA LEU A 15 14.51 5.53 9.84
C LEU A 15 14.62 6.32 8.54
N LEU A 16 14.01 5.81 7.46
CA LEU A 16 14.04 6.46 6.15
C LEU A 16 13.41 7.86 6.18
N GLU A 17 12.27 7.99 6.84
CA GLU A 17 11.58 9.28 7.05
C GLU A 17 12.43 10.24 7.87
N ARG A 18 13.08 9.75 8.93
CA ARG A 18 13.94 10.60 9.75
C ARG A 18 15.07 11.24 8.94
N ILE A 19 15.70 10.47 8.06
CA ILE A 19 16.74 10.97 7.14
C ILE A 19 16.12 11.88 6.07
N PHE A 20 14.99 11.48 5.48
CA PHE A 20 14.34 12.24 4.40
C PHE A 20 13.87 13.62 4.85
N TYR A 21 13.30 13.76 6.05
CA TYR A 21 12.83 15.06 6.54
C TYR A 21 13.92 15.91 7.20
N ALA A 22 15.15 15.38 7.32
CA ALA A 22 16.28 16.16 7.82
C ALA A 22 16.78 17.17 6.78
N GLU A 23 17.46 18.21 7.26
CA GLU A 23 18.10 19.18 6.38
C GLU A 23 19.08 18.48 5.44
N ASN A 24 18.99 18.82 4.13
CA ASN A 24 19.80 18.19 3.08
C ASN A 24 19.71 16.64 3.04
N HIS A 25 18.58 16.09 3.50
CA HIS A 25 18.36 14.65 3.62
C HIS A 25 19.48 13.92 4.40
N THR A 26 20.05 14.58 5.41
CA THR A 26 21.23 14.10 6.13
C THR A 26 20.97 14.11 7.63
N CYS A 27 21.25 12.98 8.29
CA CYS A 27 21.26 12.87 9.76
C CYS A 27 22.62 12.40 10.24
N THR A 28 23.03 12.87 11.40
CA THR A 28 24.15 12.30 12.14
C THR A 28 23.75 10.93 12.71
N GLN A 29 24.77 10.10 12.95
CA GLN A 29 24.60 8.83 13.63
C GLN A 29 23.99 9.03 15.02
N GLU A 30 24.45 10.03 15.78
CA GLU A 30 23.96 10.31 17.12
C GLU A 30 22.46 10.62 17.13
N GLU A 31 21.99 11.49 16.23
CA GLU A 31 20.56 11.78 16.07
C GLU A 31 19.76 10.51 15.80
N LEU A 32 20.22 9.67 14.86
CA LEU A 32 19.51 8.42 14.52
C LEU A 32 19.47 7.43 15.69
N LEU A 33 20.55 7.30 16.46
CA LEU A 33 20.57 6.40 17.61
C LEU A 33 19.66 6.89 18.74
N ASN A 34 19.69 8.19 19.03
CA ASN A 34 18.95 8.78 20.14
C ASN A 34 17.46 8.88 19.84
N GLU A 35 17.08 9.42 18.67
CA GLU A 35 15.68 9.68 18.36
C GLU A 35 14.90 8.40 18.02
N LEU A 36 15.54 7.44 17.36
CA LEU A 36 14.92 6.15 17.08
C LEU A 36 15.10 5.15 18.23
N ASN A 37 15.88 5.51 19.25
CA ASN A 37 16.23 4.66 20.39
C ASN A 37 16.74 3.26 19.95
N ILE A 38 17.75 3.27 19.07
CA ILE A 38 18.36 2.05 18.51
C ILE A 38 19.86 2.00 18.77
N THR A 39 20.42 0.80 18.75
CA THR A 39 21.87 0.60 18.87
C THR A 39 22.58 0.76 17.53
N TYR A 40 23.88 1.07 17.55
CA TYR A 40 24.68 1.20 16.33
C TYR A 40 24.65 -0.05 15.41
N PRO A 41 24.78 -1.30 15.93
CA PRO A 41 24.60 -2.49 15.09
C PRO A 41 23.22 -2.57 14.43
N THR A 42 22.17 -2.12 15.13
CA THR A 42 20.80 -2.10 14.61
C THR A 42 20.66 -1.07 13.49
N LEU A 43 21.23 0.13 13.66
CA LEU A 43 21.27 1.18 12.64
C LEU A 43 21.93 0.66 11.35
N ILE A 44 23.15 0.11 11.46
CA ILE A 44 23.90 -0.41 10.30
C ILE A 44 23.13 -1.52 9.57
N SER A 45 22.61 -2.49 10.32
CA SER A 45 21.84 -3.60 9.74
C SER A 45 20.55 -3.12 9.07
N THR A 46 19.87 -2.15 9.67
CA THR A 46 18.62 -1.58 9.14
C THR A 46 18.89 -0.81 7.85
N ILE A 47 19.91 0.03 7.80
CA ILE A 47 20.30 0.77 6.58
C ILE A 47 20.71 -0.17 5.46
N LYS A 48 21.50 -1.21 5.77
CA LYS A 48 21.87 -2.24 4.78
C LYS A 48 20.63 -2.92 4.20
N THR A 49 19.67 -3.25 5.06
CA THR A 49 18.42 -3.88 4.63
C THR A 49 17.57 -2.93 3.80
N ILE A 50 17.47 -1.64 4.18
CA ILE A 50 16.74 -0.63 3.42
C ILE A 50 17.33 -0.46 2.01
N ASN A 51 18.66 -0.35 1.88
CA ASN A 51 19.30 -0.22 0.58
C ASN A 51 19.07 -1.47 -0.29
N PHE A 52 19.15 -2.66 0.29
CA PHE A 52 18.82 -3.91 -0.42
C PHE A 52 17.37 -3.93 -0.89
N ASP A 53 16.42 -3.53 -0.05
CA ASP A 53 15.00 -3.47 -0.39
C ASP A 53 14.73 -2.44 -1.49
N ILE A 54 15.33 -1.26 -1.41
CA ILE A 54 15.23 -0.21 -2.44
C ILE A 54 15.70 -0.72 -3.81
N GLU A 55 16.83 -1.42 -3.85
CA GLU A 55 17.33 -2.05 -5.08
C GLU A 55 16.38 -3.14 -5.59
N ARG A 56 15.91 -4.02 -4.70
CA ARG A 56 14.95 -5.09 -5.00
C ARG A 56 13.62 -4.54 -5.54
N PHE A 57 13.16 -3.40 -5.04
CA PHE A 57 11.94 -2.72 -5.51
C PHE A 57 12.13 -2.06 -6.88
N GLY A 58 13.38 -1.84 -7.32
CA GLY A 58 13.73 -1.21 -8.59
C GLY A 58 14.01 0.30 -8.50
N TYR A 59 14.06 0.88 -7.30
CA TYR A 59 14.22 2.32 -7.11
C TYR A 59 15.69 2.75 -7.05
N LYS A 60 16.42 2.56 -8.15
CA LYS A 60 17.88 2.86 -8.24
C LYS A 60 18.25 4.33 -7.95
N ALA A 61 17.29 5.24 -8.07
CA ALA A 61 17.48 6.66 -7.73
C ALA A 61 17.57 6.92 -6.22
N PHE A 62 17.31 5.92 -5.38
CA PHE A 62 17.36 6.03 -3.94
C PHE A 62 18.53 5.22 -3.37
N SER A 63 19.28 5.81 -2.44
CA SER A 63 20.22 5.06 -1.60
C SER A 63 20.59 5.86 -0.37
N ILE A 64 20.77 5.19 0.76
CA ILE A 64 21.33 5.80 1.97
C ILE A 64 22.84 5.55 1.97
N VAL A 65 23.63 6.63 1.97
CA VAL A 65 25.09 6.59 1.96
C VAL A 65 25.63 7.05 3.31
N HIS A 66 26.57 6.30 3.86
CA HIS A 66 27.26 6.65 5.10
C HIS A 66 28.53 7.48 4.80
N SER A 67 28.64 8.64 5.44
CA SER A 67 29.85 9.46 5.48
C SER A 67 30.60 9.20 6.78
N ALA A 68 31.64 8.36 6.72
CA ALA A 68 32.46 8.02 7.88
C ALA A 68 33.16 9.24 8.53
N PRO A 69 33.72 10.22 7.78
CA PRO A 69 34.35 11.39 8.38
C PRO A 69 33.39 12.25 9.21
N ASN A 70 32.13 12.33 8.79
CA ASN A 70 31.12 13.17 9.41
C ASN A 70 30.16 12.38 10.31
N LEU A 71 30.40 11.07 10.48
CA LEU A 71 29.50 10.12 11.17
C LEU A 71 28.03 10.37 10.84
N SER A 72 27.71 10.48 9.55
CA SER A 72 26.38 10.86 9.07
C SER A 72 25.88 9.99 7.94
N TYR A 73 24.58 9.97 7.76
CA TYR A 73 23.87 9.21 6.73
C TYR A 73 23.06 10.17 5.89
N THR A 74 23.28 10.14 4.58
CA THR A 74 22.57 10.98 3.60
C THR A 74 21.75 10.10 2.68
N LEU A 75 20.47 10.41 2.54
CA LEU A 75 19.63 9.82 1.51
C LEU A 75 19.91 10.54 0.18
N LYS A 76 20.45 9.80 -0.79
CA LYS A 76 20.51 10.21 -2.20
C LYS A 76 19.16 9.89 -2.84
N ILE A 77 18.53 10.91 -3.40
CA ILE A 77 17.25 10.85 -4.10
C ILE A 77 17.30 11.87 -5.25
N SER A 78 16.71 11.55 -6.40
CA SER A 78 16.53 12.52 -7.48
C SER A 78 15.36 13.46 -7.18
N ASP A 79 15.45 14.72 -7.60
CA ASP A 79 14.47 15.79 -7.28
C ASP A 79 13.01 15.46 -7.63
N ASN A 80 12.77 14.57 -8.60
CA ASN A 80 11.43 14.18 -9.05
C ASN A 80 10.90 12.91 -8.37
N CYS A 81 11.58 12.39 -7.35
CA CYS A 81 11.19 11.15 -6.68
C CYS A 81 10.63 11.42 -5.27
N SER A 82 9.63 10.63 -4.89
CA SER A 82 9.00 10.71 -3.57
C SER A 82 9.35 9.51 -2.71
N ILE A 83 9.70 9.74 -1.44
CA ILE A 83 9.84 8.67 -0.43
C ILE A 83 8.59 7.78 -0.34
N GLN A 84 7.41 8.33 -0.70
CA GLN A 84 6.16 7.59 -0.71
C GLN A 84 6.21 6.35 -1.61
N LEU A 85 7.02 6.35 -2.69
CA LEU A 85 7.19 5.18 -3.55
C LEU A 85 7.79 3.99 -2.79
N ILE A 86 8.79 4.26 -1.94
CA ILE A 86 9.40 3.22 -1.10
C ILE A 86 8.41 2.75 -0.03
N ILE A 87 7.68 3.67 0.60
CA ILE A 87 6.68 3.34 1.61
C ILE A 87 5.57 2.47 1.00
N ASN A 88 5.08 2.83 -0.19
CA ASN A 88 4.09 2.06 -0.95
C ASN A 88 4.60 0.66 -1.27
N ALA A 89 5.88 0.51 -1.66
CA ALA A 89 6.47 -0.81 -1.88
C ALA A 89 6.52 -1.66 -0.61
N TYR A 90 6.88 -1.09 0.54
CA TYR A 90 6.81 -1.81 1.82
C TYR A 90 5.37 -2.17 2.21
N ILE A 91 4.39 -1.31 1.92
CA ILE A 91 2.97 -1.64 2.14
C ILE A 91 2.59 -2.83 1.26
N ARG A 92 2.93 -2.80 -0.03
CA ARG A 92 2.61 -3.90 -0.96
C ARG A 92 3.19 -5.24 -0.50
N GLU A 93 4.40 -5.25 0.04
CA GLU A 93 5.02 -6.49 0.55
C GLU A 93 4.54 -6.91 1.94
N SER A 94 3.70 -6.11 2.61
CA SER A 94 3.26 -6.44 3.95
C SER A 94 2.30 -7.63 3.94
N PRO A 95 2.34 -8.51 4.95
CA PRO A 95 1.39 -9.62 5.07
C PRO A 95 -0.07 -9.16 5.02
N LYS A 96 -0.40 -8.06 5.70
CA LYS A 96 -1.76 -7.52 5.71
C LYS A 96 -2.24 -7.14 4.31
N PHE A 97 -1.40 -6.44 3.56
CA PHE A 97 -1.74 -6.05 2.19
C PHE A 97 -1.85 -7.26 1.28
N GLN A 98 -0.89 -8.18 1.32
CA GLN A 98 -0.90 -9.40 0.53
C GLN A 98 -2.15 -10.25 0.79
N ILE A 99 -2.59 -10.36 2.05
CA ILE A 99 -3.86 -11.01 2.41
C ILE A 99 -5.04 -10.31 1.75
N LEU A 100 -5.17 -8.99 1.89
CA LEU A 100 -6.29 -8.23 1.33
C LEU A 100 -6.32 -8.32 -0.20
N GLU A 101 -5.18 -8.09 -0.85
CA GLU A 101 -5.04 -8.21 -2.30
C GLU A 101 -5.42 -9.60 -2.81
N THR A 102 -4.96 -10.65 -2.14
CA THR A 102 -5.29 -12.03 -2.51
C THR A 102 -6.79 -12.31 -2.34
N LEU A 103 -7.40 -11.84 -1.25
CA LEU A 103 -8.82 -12.02 -0.95
C LEU A 103 -9.76 -11.17 -1.81
N LEU A 104 -9.26 -10.14 -2.50
CA LEU A 104 -10.03 -9.42 -3.52
C LEU A 104 -10.40 -10.33 -4.69
N LEU A 105 -9.48 -11.22 -5.07
CA LEU A 105 -9.54 -12.00 -6.30
C LEU A 105 -10.11 -13.41 -6.09
N ALA A 106 -9.94 -13.99 -4.90
CA ALA A 106 -10.36 -15.35 -4.62
C ALA A 106 -10.74 -15.57 -3.15
N SER A 107 -11.60 -16.57 -2.91
CA SER A 107 -11.78 -17.18 -1.60
C SER A 107 -10.89 -18.41 -1.47
N PHE A 108 -10.62 -18.81 -0.22
CA PHE A 108 -9.74 -19.93 0.08
C PHE A 108 -10.46 -20.94 0.96
N PRO A 109 -10.23 -22.26 0.80
CA PRO A 109 -10.97 -23.26 1.57
C PRO A 109 -10.69 -23.19 3.08
N ASN A 110 -9.50 -22.72 3.49
CA ASN A 110 -9.14 -22.53 4.89
C ASN A 110 -7.91 -21.63 5.04
N LEU A 111 -7.63 -21.21 6.29
CA LEU A 111 -6.50 -20.34 6.63
C LEU A 111 -5.14 -20.94 6.29
N GLN A 112 -4.98 -22.27 6.30
CA GLN A 112 -3.70 -22.89 5.98
C GLN A 112 -3.34 -22.71 4.50
N VAL A 113 -4.33 -22.81 3.60
CA VAL A 113 -4.11 -22.58 2.17
C VAL A 113 -3.77 -21.11 1.92
N LEU A 114 -4.52 -20.18 2.51
CA LEU A 114 -4.21 -18.75 2.38
C LEU A 114 -2.82 -18.40 2.96
N ALA A 115 -2.43 -19.00 4.09
CA ALA A 115 -1.10 -18.79 4.68
C ALA A 115 0.03 -19.20 3.74
N ASN A 116 -0.14 -20.32 3.04
CA ASN A 116 0.83 -20.79 2.06
C ASN A 116 0.90 -19.84 0.86
N GLU A 117 -0.25 -19.37 0.37
CA GLU A 117 -0.36 -18.44 -0.77
C GLU A 117 0.38 -17.12 -0.50
N VAL A 118 0.17 -16.52 0.66
CA VAL A 118 0.81 -15.24 1.04
C VAL A 118 2.15 -15.44 1.77
N HIS A 119 2.68 -16.67 1.77
CA HIS A 119 3.98 -17.04 2.35
C HIS A 119 4.21 -16.67 3.82
N VAL A 120 3.19 -16.87 4.66
CA VAL A 120 3.26 -16.64 6.12
C VAL A 120 3.02 -17.93 6.91
N SER A 121 3.44 -17.94 8.17
CA SER A 121 3.12 -19.06 9.07
C SER A 121 1.64 -19.07 9.44
N TYR A 122 1.13 -20.24 9.84
CA TYR A 122 -0.26 -20.38 10.28
C TYR A 122 -0.58 -19.53 11.52
N SER A 123 0.38 -19.38 12.45
CA SER A 123 0.23 -18.47 13.59
C SER A 123 0.27 -17.01 13.17
N GLY A 124 1.12 -16.68 12.18
CA GLY A 124 1.19 -15.36 11.56
C GLY A 124 -0.14 -14.96 10.94
N ILE A 125 -0.70 -15.79 10.05
CA ILE A 125 -1.96 -15.44 9.39
C ILE A 125 -3.11 -15.23 10.37
N LYS A 126 -3.20 -16.05 11.43
CA LYS A 126 -4.23 -15.88 12.46
C LYS A 126 -4.15 -14.52 13.13
N LYS A 127 -2.92 -14.06 13.41
CA LYS A 127 -2.67 -12.74 13.99
C LYS A 127 -3.09 -11.64 13.00
N GLU A 128 -2.63 -11.72 11.75
CA GLU A 128 -2.94 -10.71 10.73
C GLU A 128 -4.44 -10.61 10.44
N ILE A 129 -5.15 -11.75 10.33
CA ILE A 129 -6.61 -11.78 10.12
C ILE A 129 -7.37 -11.15 11.29
N LYS A 130 -6.90 -11.35 12.52
CA LYS A 130 -7.50 -10.73 13.70
C LYS A 130 -7.36 -9.21 13.63
N GLU A 131 -6.16 -8.71 13.37
CA GLU A 131 -5.88 -7.27 13.27
C GLU A 131 -6.65 -6.64 12.10
N LEU A 132 -6.65 -7.28 10.93
CA LEU A 132 -7.44 -6.83 9.78
C LEU A 132 -8.94 -6.77 10.09
N ASN A 133 -9.48 -7.73 10.82
CA ASN A 133 -10.89 -7.70 11.24
C ASN A 133 -11.23 -6.61 12.25
N GLU A 134 -10.25 -6.11 13.01
CA GLU A 134 -10.43 -4.93 13.86
C GLU A 134 -10.48 -3.66 12.99
N GLU A 135 -9.59 -3.54 12.00
CA GLU A 135 -9.51 -2.40 11.08
C GLU A 135 -10.70 -2.33 10.10
N LEU A 136 -11.15 -3.46 9.56
CA LEU A 136 -12.23 -3.54 8.57
C LEU A 136 -13.62 -3.25 9.16
N ARG A 137 -13.77 -3.41 10.47
CA ARG A 137 -15.06 -3.28 11.18
C ARG A 137 -15.69 -1.91 11.00
N GLU A 138 -14.88 -0.85 11.03
CA GLU A 138 -15.35 0.54 10.83
C GLU A 138 -15.96 0.77 9.45
N ARG A 139 -15.68 -0.14 8.49
CA ARG A 139 -16.13 -0.09 7.10
C ARG A 139 -17.24 -1.10 6.81
N ASN A 140 -17.78 -1.77 7.84
CA ASN A 140 -18.72 -2.88 7.70
C ASN A 140 -18.19 -4.03 6.83
N LEU A 141 -16.87 -4.24 6.85
CA LEU A 141 -16.20 -5.34 6.19
C LEU A 141 -15.62 -6.29 7.24
N SER A 142 -15.42 -7.55 6.87
CA SER A 142 -14.70 -8.52 7.69
C SER A 142 -14.15 -9.65 6.83
N ILE A 143 -13.09 -10.30 7.29
CA ILE A 143 -12.61 -11.55 6.71
C ILE A 143 -13.24 -12.71 7.48
N SER A 144 -14.16 -13.41 6.82
CA SER A 144 -14.75 -14.65 7.32
C SER A 144 -13.72 -15.76 7.29
N THR A 145 -13.75 -16.67 8.27
CA THR A 145 -12.93 -17.88 8.30
C THR A 145 -13.78 -19.12 8.60
N GLY A 146 -15.08 -19.06 8.28
CA GLY A 146 -16.06 -20.10 8.59
C GLY A 146 -15.99 -21.28 7.62
N SER A 147 -16.82 -21.26 6.57
CA SER A 147 -16.82 -22.26 5.50
C SER A 147 -15.64 -22.13 4.55
N GLN A 148 -15.23 -20.88 4.30
CA GLN A 148 -14.07 -20.49 3.50
C GLN A 148 -13.49 -19.20 4.10
N VAL A 149 -12.27 -18.87 3.70
CA VAL A 149 -11.62 -17.61 4.00
C VAL A 149 -11.89 -16.64 2.86
N GLU A 150 -12.66 -15.60 3.14
CA GLU A 150 -13.09 -14.60 2.15
C GLU A 150 -13.35 -13.27 2.83
N ILE A 151 -13.23 -12.17 2.09
CA ILE A 151 -13.71 -10.88 2.55
C ILE A 151 -15.24 -10.82 2.36
N THR A 152 -15.93 -10.36 3.38
CA THR A 152 -17.39 -10.25 3.45
C THR A 152 -17.80 -8.83 3.86
N GLY A 153 -19.02 -8.47 3.48
CA GLY A 153 -19.57 -7.12 3.63
C GLY A 153 -20.40 -6.76 2.41
N ASP A 154 -20.96 -5.55 2.37
CA ASP A 154 -21.68 -5.10 1.19
C ASP A 154 -20.71 -4.74 0.05
N GLU A 155 -21.08 -5.08 -1.18
CA GLU A 155 -20.21 -4.95 -2.34
C GLU A 155 -19.78 -3.50 -2.61
N PHE A 156 -20.62 -2.51 -2.30
CA PHE A 156 -20.25 -1.10 -2.44
C PHE A 156 -19.15 -0.71 -1.45
N SER A 157 -19.29 -1.03 -0.16
CA SER A 157 -18.25 -0.77 0.85
C SER A 157 -16.94 -1.47 0.49
N LEU A 158 -17.03 -2.70 -0.03
CA LEU A 158 -15.86 -3.45 -0.52
C LEU A 158 -15.16 -2.71 -1.66
N ARG A 159 -15.89 -2.30 -2.70
CA ARG A 159 -15.33 -1.57 -3.85
C ARG A 159 -14.68 -0.25 -3.43
N ILE A 160 -15.31 0.50 -2.54
CA ILE A 160 -14.75 1.75 -2.01
C ILE A 160 -13.46 1.47 -1.23
N PHE A 161 -13.48 0.49 -0.33
CA PHE A 161 -12.32 0.10 0.45
C PHE A 161 -11.12 -0.26 -0.44
N TYR A 162 -11.33 -1.18 -1.40
CA TYR A 162 -10.26 -1.61 -2.29
C TYR A 162 -9.79 -0.52 -3.25
N THR A 163 -10.68 0.38 -3.68
CA THR A 163 -10.29 1.56 -4.47
C THR A 163 -9.25 2.39 -3.73
N PHE A 164 -9.52 2.73 -2.46
CA PHE A 164 -8.57 3.49 -1.66
C PHE A 164 -7.31 2.69 -1.37
N LEU A 165 -7.45 1.42 -0.96
CA LEU A 165 -6.34 0.50 -0.68
C LEU A 165 -5.35 0.46 -1.85
N PHE A 166 -5.86 0.23 -3.06
CA PHE A 166 -5.04 0.10 -4.25
C PHE A 166 -4.48 1.45 -4.69
N LEU A 167 -5.25 2.53 -4.58
CA LEU A 167 -4.76 3.87 -4.86
C LEU A 167 -3.50 4.16 -4.03
N VAL A 168 -3.55 3.99 -2.72
CA VAL A 168 -2.38 4.30 -1.88
C VAL A 168 -1.23 3.32 -2.13
N ALA A 169 -1.51 2.02 -2.28
CA ALA A 169 -0.45 1.03 -2.44
C ALA A 169 0.23 1.07 -3.81
N TYR A 170 -0.48 1.46 -4.87
CA TYR A 170 0.03 1.40 -6.24
C TYR A 170 0.31 2.76 -6.88
N SER A 171 -0.31 3.84 -6.40
CA SER A 171 -0.13 5.16 -7.02
C SER A 171 1.34 5.58 -7.09
N GLY A 172 1.66 6.26 -8.19
CA GLY A 172 2.96 6.89 -8.43
C GLY A 172 3.92 6.05 -9.26
N ASP A 173 3.81 4.72 -9.30
CA ASP A 173 4.77 3.89 -10.05
C ASP A 173 4.26 2.57 -10.61
N ARG A 174 3.13 2.03 -10.12
CA ARG A 174 2.63 0.73 -10.55
C ARG A 174 1.14 0.76 -10.84
N TRP A 175 0.73 -0.12 -11.76
CA TRP A 175 -0.66 -0.26 -12.16
C TRP A 175 -1.16 -1.68 -11.90
N PRO A 176 -2.15 -1.88 -11.01
CA PRO A 176 -2.54 -3.22 -10.55
C PRO A 176 -3.61 -3.90 -11.43
N PHE A 177 -4.14 -3.21 -12.45
CA PHE A 177 -5.20 -3.74 -13.28
C PHE A 177 -4.65 -4.21 -14.63
N SER A 178 -4.57 -5.53 -14.83
CA SER A 178 -4.05 -6.10 -16.08
C SER A 178 -5.01 -6.00 -17.26
N PHE A 179 -6.29 -5.77 -17.00
CA PHE A 179 -7.34 -5.83 -18.01
C PHE A 179 -7.74 -4.49 -18.63
N VAL A 180 -7.14 -3.40 -18.16
CA VAL A 180 -7.33 -2.03 -18.65
C VAL A 180 -6.05 -1.27 -18.34
N GLN A 181 -5.53 -0.47 -19.27
CA GLN A 181 -4.35 0.36 -19.05
C GLN A 181 -4.71 1.67 -18.35
N TYR A 182 -3.73 2.29 -17.69
CA TYR A 182 -3.91 3.60 -17.06
C TYR A 182 -4.35 4.66 -18.09
N ASP A 183 -3.68 4.71 -19.24
CA ASP A 183 -3.93 5.70 -20.29
C ASP A 183 -5.31 5.53 -20.93
N GLU A 184 -5.85 4.30 -21.01
CA GLU A 184 -7.22 4.08 -21.50
C GLU A 184 -8.26 4.78 -20.61
N ILE A 185 -8.04 4.82 -19.28
CA ILE A 185 -8.91 5.57 -18.36
C ILE A 185 -8.70 7.08 -18.54
N THR A 186 -7.45 7.51 -18.75
CA THR A 186 -7.14 8.93 -19.06
C THR A 186 -7.88 9.38 -20.30
N ASP A 187 -7.82 8.63 -21.39
CA ASP A 187 -8.49 8.95 -22.66
C ASP A 187 -10.02 9.06 -22.49
N ILE A 188 -10.64 8.16 -21.73
CA ILE A 188 -12.07 8.23 -21.40
C ILE A 188 -12.39 9.53 -20.67
N LEU A 189 -11.56 9.91 -19.68
CA LEU A 189 -11.77 11.12 -18.90
C LEU A 189 -11.54 12.39 -19.71
N GLU A 190 -10.58 12.40 -20.64
CA GLU A 190 -10.34 13.52 -21.54
C GLU A 190 -11.46 13.68 -22.59
N SER A 191 -12.13 12.57 -22.96
CA SER A 191 -13.29 12.60 -23.85
C SER A 191 -14.57 13.13 -23.20
N CYS A 192 -14.62 13.20 -21.86
CA CYS A 192 -15.78 13.74 -21.15
C CYS A 192 -15.93 15.25 -21.36
N PRO A 193 -17.15 15.77 -21.57
CA PRO A 193 -17.39 17.22 -21.64
C PRO A 193 -16.78 17.94 -20.45
N LYS A 194 -16.12 19.08 -20.69
CA LYS A 194 -15.42 19.85 -19.65
C LYS A 194 -16.35 20.44 -18.60
N GLU A 195 -17.65 20.45 -18.85
CA GLU A 195 -18.70 20.79 -17.89
C GLU A 195 -18.93 19.66 -16.88
N ILE A 196 -18.67 18.41 -17.26
CA ILE A 196 -18.86 17.20 -16.46
C ILE A 196 -17.57 16.86 -15.71
N TYR A 197 -16.43 16.86 -16.41
CA TYR A 197 -15.15 16.50 -15.83
C TYR A 197 -14.05 17.47 -16.23
N ARG A 198 -13.33 17.98 -15.23
CA ARG A 198 -12.13 18.79 -15.43
C ARG A 198 -10.99 18.16 -14.63
N ALA A 199 -9.97 17.68 -15.32
CA ALA A 199 -8.75 17.11 -14.75
C ALA A 199 -7.84 18.16 -14.08
N ASN A 200 -8.42 19.19 -13.46
CA ASN A 200 -7.67 20.31 -12.91
C ASN A 200 -7.04 19.96 -11.55
N SER A 201 -7.37 18.79 -10.98
CA SER A 201 -6.82 18.33 -9.72
C SER A 201 -6.39 16.86 -9.83
N ILE A 202 -5.11 16.64 -9.50
CA ILE A 202 -4.43 15.35 -9.61
C ILE A 202 -5.12 14.28 -8.75
N ASP A 203 -5.62 14.67 -7.58
CA ASP A 203 -6.38 13.82 -6.66
C ASP A 203 -7.66 13.25 -7.28
N LYS A 204 -8.44 14.09 -8.00
CA LYS A 204 -9.67 13.64 -8.67
C LYS A 204 -9.38 12.71 -9.82
N ALA A 205 -8.34 13.01 -10.60
CA ALA A 205 -7.88 12.12 -11.65
C ALA A 205 -7.46 10.78 -11.06
N MET A 206 -6.58 10.76 -10.07
CA MET A 206 -6.09 9.53 -9.44
C MET A 206 -7.22 8.69 -8.84
N MET A 207 -8.19 9.28 -8.15
CA MET A 207 -9.33 8.53 -7.59
C MET A 207 -10.11 7.78 -8.66
N ILE A 208 -10.44 8.43 -9.78
CA ILE A 208 -11.24 7.79 -10.84
C ILE A 208 -10.45 6.67 -11.53
N HIS A 209 -9.14 6.86 -11.71
CA HIS A 209 -8.25 5.83 -12.26
C HIS A 209 -8.29 4.53 -11.44
N TYR A 210 -8.50 4.57 -10.13
CA TYR A 210 -8.63 3.32 -9.36
C TYR A 210 -10.08 2.89 -9.18
N TYR A 211 -11.02 3.84 -9.08
CA TYR A 211 -12.43 3.56 -8.87
C TYR A 211 -13.03 2.77 -10.03
N VAL A 212 -12.85 3.26 -11.27
CA VAL A 212 -13.49 2.65 -12.45
C VAL A 212 -13.00 1.22 -12.69
N PRO A 213 -11.68 0.95 -12.77
CA PRO A 213 -11.19 -0.42 -12.90
C PRO A 213 -11.59 -1.31 -11.72
N MET A 214 -11.55 -0.82 -10.47
CA MET A 214 -11.98 -1.65 -9.34
C MET A 214 -13.43 -2.11 -9.48
N HIS A 215 -14.33 -1.24 -9.94
CA HIS A 215 -15.73 -1.60 -10.18
C HIS A 215 -15.86 -2.59 -11.34
N LEU A 216 -15.16 -2.35 -12.45
CA LEU A 216 -15.16 -3.26 -13.60
C LEU A 216 -14.60 -4.65 -13.26
N LEU A 217 -13.55 -4.72 -12.43
CA LEU A 217 -12.98 -5.97 -11.94
C LEU A 217 -14.05 -6.79 -11.22
N ARG A 218 -14.75 -6.16 -10.27
CA ARG A 218 -15.80 -6.83 -9.47
C ARG A 218 -17.02 -7.22 -10.30
N ASP A 219 -17.40 -6.40 -11.28
CA ASP A 219 -18.46 -6.75 -12.23
C ASP A 219 -18.09 -7.99 -13.05
N ARG A 220 -16.85 -8.08 -13.54
CA ARG A 220 -16.33 -9.26 -14.26
C ARG A 220 -16.27 -10.52 -13.39
N MET A 221 -16.14 -10.35 -12.07
CA MET A 221 -16.25 -11.43 -11.09
C MET A 221 -17.70 -11.81 -10.76
N ASN A 222 -18.70 -11.20 -11.42
CA ASN A 222 -20.13 -11.34 -11.16
C ASN A 222 -20.56 -10.90 -9.74
N CYS A 223 -19.78 -10.02 -9.09
CA CYS A 223 -20.11 -9.47 -7.78
C CYS A 223 -20.89 -8.16 -7.98
N GLN A 224 -22.22 -8.17 -7.80
CA GLN A 224 -23.08 -7.01 -8.09
C GLN A 224 -23.39 -6.20 -6.83
N ILE A 225 -23.54 -4.88 -6.99
CA ILE A 225 -24.06 -4.01 -5.93
C ILE A 225 -25.58 -4.20 -5.85
N ASP A 226 -26.10 -4.37 -4.63
CA ASP A 226 -27.55 -4.43 -4.41
C ASP A 226 -28.23 -3.13 -4.87
N THR A 227 -29.05 -3.23 -5.91
CA THR A 227 -29.75 -2.12 -6.55
C THR A 227 -30.89 -1.55 -5.72
N THR A 228 -31.30 -2.21 -4.63
CA THR A 228 -32.30 -1.66 -3.70
C THR A 228 -31.75 -0.51 -2.84
N ARG A 229 -30.43 -0.30 -2.86
CA ARG A 229 -29.75 0.83 -2.24
C ARG A 229 -30.11 2.13 -2.95
N GLN A 230 -31.16 2.79 -2.48
CA GLN A 230 -31.53 4.13 -2.94
C GLN A 230 -30.54 5.17 -2.42
N PHE A 231 -29.74 5.75 -3.30
CA PHE A 231 -29.09 7.03 -3.01
C PHE A 231 -30.16 8.12 -3.17
N LYS A 232 -30.72 8.58 -2.04
CA LYS A 232 -31.49 9.84 -2.05
C LYS A 232 -30.49 10.97 -2.29
N VAL A 233 -30.30 11.33 -3.55
CA VAL A 233 -29.66 12.59 -3.91
C VAL A 233 -30.66 13.68 -3.56
N ALA A 234 -30.32 14.51 -2.58
CA ALA A 234 -31.10 15.69 -2.20
C ALA A 234 -30.87 16.81 -3.21
#